data_AF-A0A7K1LJE6-F1
#
_entry.id   AF-A0A7K1LJE6-F1
#
_cell.length_a   1.000
_cell.length_b   1.000
_cell.length_c   1.000
_cell.angle_alpha   90.00
_cell.angle_beta   90.00
_cell.angle_gamma   90.00
#
_symmetry.space_group_name_H-M   'P 1'
#
loop_
_entity.id
_entity.type
_entity.pdbx_description
1 polymer ?
#
loop_
_entity_poly.entity_id
_entity_poly.type
_entity_poly.pdbx_seq_one_letter_code
_entity_poly.pdbx_strand_id
1 'polypeptide(L)'
;MRRTLTIFLYFVYGIIGLSLLTLVLSWILFSQYSDFYISTHQASFVDLPDDQFRKNTVIFILALRGLFALGWISSLLYTRKLVQAHNRHLLAIVTVYAVISFLGYGLLACQPALPWQTIIRCLQSAIGASMIVLICVPNCRSSIRDYIGEYESVSG
;
A
#
# COMPACT_ATOMS: atom_id res chain seq x y z
N MET A 1 8.17 22.40 -4.21
CA MET A 1 8.50 21.02 -4.67
C MET A 1 8.93 20.04 -3.57
N ARG A 2 9.82 20.39 -2.62
CA ARG A 2 10.22 19.50 -1.51
C ARG A 2 9.03 19.01 -0.66
N ARG A 3 8.05 19.87 -0.35
CA ARG A 3 6.89 19.51 0.49
C ARG A 3 5.99 18.45 -0.15
N THR A 4 5.63 18.59 -1.44
CA THR A 4 4.79 17.61 -2.17
C THR A 4 5.48 16.25 -2.26
N LEU A 5 6.79 16.24 -2.52
CA LEU A 5 7.61 15.02 -2.50
C LEU A 5 7.61 14.37 -1.11
N THR A 6 7.83 15.16 -0.06
CA THR A 6 7.80 14.67 1.33
C THR A 6 6.44 14.07 1.69
N ILE A 7 5.33 14.76 1.35
CA ILE A 7 3.97 14.27 1.57
C ILE A 7 3.73 12.96 0.81
N PHE A 8 4.13 12.88 -0.46
CA PHE A 8 4.02 11.66 -1.25
C PHE A 8 4.82 10.50 -0.64
N LEU A 9 6.06 10.75 -0.21
CA LEU A 9 6.87 9.72 0.44
C LEU A 9 6.21 9.24 1.73
N TYR A 10 5.70 10.15 2.58
CA TYR A 10 4.95 9.77 3.79
C TYR A 10 3.71 8.95 3.47
N PHE A 11 2.98 9.31 2.41
CA PHE A 11 1.85 8.53 1.91
C PHE A 11 2.26 7.09 1.55
N VAL A 12 3.32 6.92 0.75
CA VAL A 12 3.81 5.59 0.37
C VAL A 12 4.33 4.82 1.60
N TYR A 13 5.08 5.47 2.49
CA TYR A 13 5.55 4.86 3.75
C TYR A 13 4.39 4.40 4.63
N GLY A 14 3.31 5.18 4.73
CA GLY A 14 2.12 4.81 5.49
C GLY A 14 1.45 3.56 4.95
N ILE A 15 1.24 3.49 3.64
CA ILE A 15 0.64 2.32 2.97
C ILE A 15 1.51 1.06 3.15
N ILE A 16 2.82 1.18 2.97
CA ILE A 16 3.78 0.08 3.17
C ILE A 16 3.82 -0.34 4.64
N GLY A 17 3.89 0.62 5.56
CA GLY A 17 3.91 0.35 7.00
C GLY A 17 2.68 -0.41 7.47
N LEU A 18 1.49 -0.03 7.00
CA LEU A 18 0.25 -0.77 7.26
C LEU A 18 0.24 -2.17 6.64
N SER A 19 0.82 -2.33 5.45
CA SER A 19 0.99 -3.65 4.82
C SER A 19 1.92 -4.55 5.62
N LEU A 20 3.03 -4.01 6.12
CA LEU A 20 3.97 -4.71 7.01
C LEU A 20 3.32 -5.06 8.35
N LEU A 21 2.55 -4.15 8.93
CA LEU A 21 1.78 -4.43 10.14
C LEU A 21 0.81 -5.59 9.92
N THR A 22 0.11 -5.61 8.79
CA THR A 22 -0.78 -6.74 8.41
C THR A 22 -0.01 -8.05 8.34
N LEU A 23 1.20 -8.04 7.75
CA LEU A 23 2.06 -9.22 7.67
C LEU A 23 2.50 -9.69 9.07
N VAL A 24 2.98 -8.78 9.91
CA VAL A 24 3.42 -9.09 11.29
C VAL A 24 2.26 -9.64 12.12
N LEU A 25 1.07 -9.03 12.04
CA LEU A 25 -0.12 -9.54 12.73
C LEU A 25 -0.53 -10.92 12.21
N SER A 26 -0.35 -11.20 10.92
CA SER A 26 -0.58 -12.55 10.36
C SER A 26 0.36 -13.60 10.96
N TRP A 27 1.59 -13.22 11.30
CA TRP A 27 2.55 -14.09 11.99
C TRP A 27 2.23 -14.26 13.47
N ILE A 28 1.91 -13.18 14.18
CA ILE A 28 1.60 -13.23 15.61
C ILE A 28 0.29 -13.99 15.87
N LEU A 29 -0.74 -13.75 15.05
CA LEU A 29 -2.06 -14.36 15.15
C LEU A 29 -2.21 -15.52 14.14
N PHE A 30 -1.13 -16.29 13.94
CA PHE A 30 -1.05 -17.28 12.87
C PHE A 30 -2.17 -18.33 12.92
N SER A 31 -2.56 -18.81 14.11
CA SER A 31 -3.67 -19.78 14.21
C SER A 31 -4.95 -19.23 13.59
N GLN A 32 -5.39 -18.04 14.03
CA GLN A 32 -6.59 -17.38 13.50
C GLN A 32 -6.47 -17.08 12.00
N TYR A 33 -5.29 -16.63 11.57
CA TYR A 33 -5.00 -16.37 10.16
C TYR A 33 -5.10 -17.63 9.30
N SER A 34 -4.49 -18.73 9.74
CA SER A 34 -4.45 -19.98 8.99
C SER A 34 -5.81 -20.65 8.88
N ASP A 35 -6.56 -20.72 9.98
CA ASP A 35 -7.90 -21.29 10.01
C ASP A 35 -8.86 -20.48 9.09
N PHE A 36 -8.76 -19.15 9.14
CA PHE A 36 -9.52 -18.26 8.24
C PHE A 36 -9.10 -18.40 6.77
N TYR A 37 -7.79 -18.50 6.50
CA TYR A 37 -7.27 -18.63 5.15
C TYR A 37 -7.73 -19.93 4.49
N ILE A 38 -7.67 -21.05 5.23
CA ILE A 38 -8.13 -22.37 4.79
C ILE A 38 -9.64 -22.35 4.53
N SER A 39 -10.45 -21.78 5.43
CA SER A 39 -11.91 -21.72 5.25
C SER A 39 -12.32 -20.88 4.04
N THR A 40 -11.61 -19.78 3.79
CA THR A 40 -11.88 -18.90 2.64
C THR A 40 -11.47 -19.54 1.31
N HIS A 41 -10.45 -20.42 1.32
CA HIS A 41 -9.92 -21.08 0.12
C HIS A 41 -10.18 -22.59 0.14
N GLN A 42 -11.31 -23.02 0.70
CA GLN A 42 -11.58 -24.44 0.98
C GLN A 42 -11.31 -25.37 -0.22
N ALA A 43 -11.66 -24.95 -1.43
CA ALA A 43 -11.40 -25.70 -2.67
C ALA A 43 -9.92 -26.03 -2.90
N SER A 44 -9.00 -25.16 -2.47
CA SER A 44 -7.54 -25.37 -2.60
C SER A 44 -6.96 -26.29 -1.53
N PHE A 45 -7.71 -26.59 -0.46
CA PHE A 45 -7.23 -27.35 0.70
C PHE A 45 -7.99 -28.67 0.92
N VAL A 46 -9.05 -28.94 0.16
CA VAL A 46 -9.95 -30.09 0.38
C VAL A 46 -9.24 -31.44 0.23
N ASP A 47 -8.32 -31.55 -0.73
CA ASP A 47 -7.57 -32.79 -1.04
C ASP A 47 -6.31 -32.96 -0.19
N LEU A 48 -6.01 -32.01 0.70
CA LEU A 48 -4.82 -32.10 1.55
C LEU A 48 -5.07 -33.01 2.76
N PRO A 49 -4.14 -33.93 3.04
CA PRO A 49 -4.39 -35.11 3.87
C PRO A 49 -4.64 -34.81 5.36
N ASP A 50 -4.00 -33.78 5.92
CA ASP A 50 -4.04 -33.47 7.35
C ASP A 50 -4.02 -31.96 7.64
N ASP A 51 -4.54 -31.58 8.81
CA ASP A 51 -4.61 -30.17 9.25
C ASP A 51 -3.22 -29.53 9.39
N GLN A 52 -2.23 -30.31 9.83
CA GLN A 52 -0.86 -29.83 10.00
C GLN A 52 -0.22 -29.50 8.64
N PHE A 53 -0.41 -30.33 7.62
CA PHE A 53 0.08 -30.04 6.27
C PHE A 53 -0.63 -28.83 5.64
N ARG A 54 -1.93 -28.64 5.88
CA ARG A 54 -2.66 -27.44 5.45
C ARG A 54 -2.06 -26.19 6.09
N LYS A 55 -1.84 -26.20 7.41
CA LYS A 55 -1.22 -25.09 8.14
C LYS A 55 0.21 -24.82 7.68
N ASN A 56 1.03 -25.85 7.47
CA ASN A 56 2.38 -25.71 6.90
C ASN A 56 2.36 -25.08 5.50
N THR A 57 1.38 -25.43 4.67
CA THR A 57 1.17 -24.78 3.36
C THR A 57 0.85 -23.30 3.51
N VAL A 58 0.00 -22.93 4.47
CA VAL A 58 -0.30 -21.52 4.76
C VAL A 58 0.94 -20.77 5.28
N ILE A 59 1.79 -21.40 6.09
CA ILE A 59 3.09 -20.84 6.51
C ILE A 59 3.96 -20.53 5.28
N PHE A 60 4.05 -21.48 4.34
CA PHE A 60 4.82 -21.29 3.12
C PHE A 60 4.28 -20.11 2.28
N ILE A 61 2.96 -20.02 2.11
CA ILE A 61 2.32 -18.89 1.43
C ILE A 61 2.60 -17.57 2.14
N LEU A 62 2.55 -17.55 3.48
CA LEU A 62 2.84 -16.37 4.28
C LEU A 62 4.31 -15.94 4.16
N ALA A 63 5.23 -16.90 4.12
CA ALA A 63 6.65 -16.65 3.87
C ALA A 63 6.89 -16.07 2.47
N LEU A 64 6.25 -16.62 1.44
CA LEU A 64 6.30 -16.08 0.07
C LEU A 64 5.78 -14.63 0.03
N ARG A 65 4.65 -14.35 0.71
CA ARG A 65 4.15 -12.97 0.85
C ARG A 65 5.15 -12.05 1.53
N GLY A 66 5.88 -12.54 2.54
CA GLY A 66 6.98 -11.82 3.16
C GLY A 66 8.11 -11.49 2.18
N LEU A 67 8.51 -12.44 1.32
CA LEU A 67 9.51 -12.21 0.29
C LEU A 67 9.05 -11.16 -0.74
N PHE A 68 7.79 -11.21 -1.18
CA PHE A 68 7.24 -10.19 -2.07
C PHE A 68 7.21 -8.80 -1.42
N ALA A 69 6.95 -8.72 -0.11
CA ALA A 69 6.99 -7.45 0.63
C ALA A 69 8.39 -6.82 0.62
N LEU A 70 9.47 -7.61 0.61
CA LEU A 70 10.83 -7.08 0.45
C LEU A 70 11.02 -6.42 -0.92
N GLY A 71 10.42 -6.98 -1.97
CA GLY A 71 10.41 -6.37 -3.30
C GLY A 71 9.73 -4.99 -3.33
N TRP A 72 8.73 -4.77 -2.46
CA TRP A 72 8.06 -3.47 -2.35
C TRP A 72 8.98 -2.42 -1.72
N ILE A 73 9.86 -2.82 -0.80
CA ILE A 73 10.88 -1.95 -0.22
C ILE A 73 11.89 -1.52 -1.30
N SER A 74 12.33 -2.44 -2.15
CA SER A 74 13.20 -2.11 -3.30
C SER A 74 12.51 -1.14 -4.28
N SER A 75 11.22 -1.37 -4.56
CA SER A 75 10.41 -0.49 -5.41
C SER A 75 10.26 0.92 -4.83
N LEU A 76 10.13 1.05 -3.51
CA LEU A 76 10.12 2.35 -2.82
C LEU A 76 11.44 3.11 -3.01
N LEU A 77 12.59 2.43 -2.81
CA LEU A 77 13.91 3.05 -3.00
C LEU A 77 14.10 3.51 -4.46
N TYR A 78 13.62 2.72 -5.41
CA TYR A 78 13.63 3.09 -6.82
C TYR A 78 12.70 4.29 -7.11
N THR A 79 11.48 4.28 -6.57
CA THR A 79 10.52 5.37 -6.71
C THR A 79 11.08 6.69 -6.17
N ARG A 80 11.79 6.63 -5.04
CA ARG A 80 12.49 7.80 -4.47
C ARG A 80 13.53 8.36 -5.44
N LYS A 81 14.36 7.52 -6.05
CA LYS A 81 15.36 7.95 -7.06
C LYS A 81 14.70 8.49 -8.32
N LEU A 82 13.69 7.80 -8.84
CA LEU A 82 12.97 8.18 -10.07
C LEU A 82 12.31 9.55 -9.92
N VAL A 83 11.65 9.78 -8.79
CA VAL A 83 10.98 11.04 -8.51
C VAL A 83 11.98 12.19 -8.34
N GLN A 84 13.13 11.95 -7.73
CA GLN A 84 14.19 12.96 -7.64
C GLN A 84 14.76 13.33 -9.02
N ALA A 85 14.76 12.40 -9.98
CA ALA A 85 15.28 12.61 -11.33
C ALA A 85 14.25 13.23 -12.30
N HIS A 86 12.96 12.87 -12.19
CA HIS A 86 11.91 13.23 -13.17
C HIS A 86 10.79 14.08 -12.56
N ASN A 87 11.17 15.26 -12.09
CA ASN A 87 10.30 16.26 -11.46
C ASN A 87 9.06 16.66 -12.28
N ARG A 88 9.13 16.64 -13.63
CA ARG A 88 8.02 17.04 -14.52
C ARG A 88 6.82 16.08 -14.50
N HIS A 89 7.00 14.82 -14.11
CA HIS A 89 5.91 13.81 -14.11
C HIS A 89 5.45 13.42 -12.70
N LEU A 90 5.98 14.07 -11.66
CA LEU A 90 5.70 13.75 -10.26
C LEU A 90 4.20 13.72 -9.96
N LEU A 91 3.45 14.73 -10.39
CA LEU A 91 2.01 14.81 -10.12
C LEU A 91 1.25 13.63 -10.75
N ALA A 92 1.61 13.23 -11.96
CA ALA A 92 0.97 12.09 -12.63
C ALA A 92 1.26 10.78 -11.89
N ILE A 93 2.53 10.53 -11.52
CA ILE A 93 2.94 9.35 -10.76
C ILE A 93 2.17 9.27 -9.43
N VAL A 94 2.12 10.38 -8.70
CA VAL A 94 1.42 10.48 -7.41
C VAL A 94 -0.07 10.19 -7.56
N THR A 95 -0.70 10.74 -8.60
CA THR A 95 -2.12 10.55 -8.87
C THR A 95 -2.44 9.08 -9.16
N VAL A 96 -1.66 8.45 -10.04
CA VAL A 96 -1.82 7.02 -10.36
C VAL A 96 -1.67 6.17 -9.11
N TYR A 97 -0.65 6.43 -8.29
CA TYR A 97 -0.41 5.66 -7.06
C TYR A 97 -1.56 5.84 -6.05
N ALA A 98 -2.07 7.06 -5.88
CA ALA A 98 -3.17 7.35 -4.97
C ALA A 98 -4.47 6.65 -5.40
N VAL A 99 -4.79 6.69 -6.70
CA VAL A 99 -5.99 6.04 -7.27
C VAL A 99 -5.90 4.51 -7.15
N ILE A 100 -4.78 3.92 -7.56
CA ILE A 100 -4.56 2.47 -7.44
C ILE A 100 -4.63 2.04 -5.98
N SER A 101 -4.05 2.81 -5.05
CA SER A 101 -4.10 2.49 -3.63
C SER A 101 -5.53 2.57 -3.09
N PHE A 102 -6.26 3.66 -3.38
CA PHE A 102 -7.64 3.82 -2.92
C PHE A 102 -8.54 2.69 -3.43
N LEU A 103 -8.55 2.44 -4.74
CA LEU A 103 -9.40 1.41 -5.33
C LEU A 103 -8.96 0.00 -4.92
N GLY A 104 -7.65 -0.27 -4.94
CA GLY A 104 -7.10 -1.58 -4.60
C GLY A 104 -7.42 -1.98 -3.15
N TYR A 105 -7.10 -1.11 -2.19
CA TYR A 105 -7.39 -1.39 -0.78
C TYR A 105 -8.88 -1.29 -0.44
N GLY A 106 -9.63 -0.41 -1.11
CA GLY A 106 -11.09 -0.34 -0.98
C GLY A 106 -11.77 -1.64 -1.41
N LEU A 107 -11.40 -2.18 -2.58
CA LEU A 107 -11.89 -3.48 -3.05
C LEU A 107 -11.49 -4.62 -2.10
N LEU A 108 -10.23 -4.62 -1.63
CA LEU A 108 -9.76 -5.62 -0.67
C LEU A 108 -10.49 -5.52 0.68
N ALA A 109 -10.92 -4.34 1.11
CA ALA A 109 -11.69 -4.17 2.35
C ALA A 109 -13.08 -4.79 2.27
N CYS A 110 -13.65 -4.91 1.06
CA CYS A 110 -14.93 -5.57 0.82
C CYS A 110 -14.84 -7.10 0.69
N GLN A 111 -13.63 -7.66 0.60
CA GLN A 111 -13.41 -9.10 0.50
C GLN A 111 -13.42 -9.76 1.88
N PRO A 112 -13.75 -11.07 1.98
CA PRO A 112 -13.64 -11.82 3.23
C PRO A 112 -12.22 -11.69 3.81
N ALA A 113 -12.15 -11.19 5.04
CA ALA A 113 -10.90 -11.01 5.78
C ALA A 113 -11.15 -11.04 7.29
N LEU A 114 -10.08 -11.24 8.06
CA LEU A 114 -10.15 -11.08 9.51
C LEU A 114 -10.44 -9.61 9.86
N PRO A 115 -11.15 -9.33 10.98
CA PRO A 115 -11.55 -7.97 11.34
C PRO A 115 -10.38 -6.96 11.36
N TRP A 116 -9.23 -7.36 11.89
CA TRP A 116 -8.04 -6.52 11.92
C TRP A 116 -7.44 -6.28 10.52
N GLN A 117 -7.54 -7.23 9.59
CA GLN A 117 -7.14 -7.04 8.19
C GLN A 117 -8.06 -6.04 7.50
N THR A 118 -9.37 -6.16 7.73
CA THR A 118 -10.36 -5.22 7.18
C THR A 118 -10.10 -3.81 7.69
N ILE A 119 -9.86 -3.63 9.00
CA ILE A 119 -9.54 -2.32 9.58
C ILE A 119 -8.31 -1.71 8.90
N ILE A 120 -7.23 -2.50 8.74
CA ILE A 120 -6.01 -2.00 8.10
C ILE A 120 -6.26 -1.64 6.64
N ARG A 121 -6.98 -2.46 5.88
CA ARG A 121 -7.35 -2.17 4.48
C ARG A 121 -8.20 -0.91 4.35
N CYS A 122 -9.16 -0.70 5.26
CA CYS A 122 -9.94 0.53 5.34
C CYS A 122 -9.05 1.75 5.61
N LEU A 123 -8.10 1.65 6.53
CA LEU A 123 -7.12 2.73 6.79
C LEU A 123 -6.27 3.02 5.56
N GLN A 124 -5.78 1.99 4.86
CA GLN A 124 -5.01 2.15 3.62
C GLN A 124 -5.85 2.82 2.52
N SER A 125 -7.11 2.42 2.38
CA SER A 125 -8.06 3.06 1.46
C SER A 125 -8.29 4.52 1.84
N ALA A 126 -8.51 4.84 3.12
CA ALA A 126 -8.71 6.20 3.60
C ALA A 126 -7.48 7.10 3.34
N ILE A 127 -6.27 6.56 3.50
CA ILE A 127 -5.02 7.24 3.15
C ILE A 127 -4.93 7.49 1.63
N GLY A 128 -5.38 6.53 0.80
CA GLY A 128 -5.53 6.71 -0.64
C GLY A 128 -6.49 7.85 -0.99
N ALA A 129 -7.68 7.83 -0.40
CA ALA A 129 -8.70 8.86 -0.61
C ALA A 129 -8.23 10.25 -0.19
N SER A 130 -7.58 10.38 0.97
CA SER A 130 -7.07 11.67 1.44
C SER A 130 -6.02 12.24 0.49
N MET A 131 -5.17 11.38 -0.08
CA MET A 131 -4.20 11.80 -1.10
C MET A 131 -4.88 12.27 -2.40
N ILE A 132 -5.95 11.59 -2.83
CA ILE A 132 -6.75 12.02 -3.99
C ILE A 132 -7.40 13.38 -3.73
N VAL A 133 -8.01 13.57 -2.57
CA VAL A 133 -8.62 14.85 -2.18
C VAL A 133 -7.58 15.98 -2.20
N LEU A 134 -6.39 15.75 -1.64
CA LEU A 134 -5.30 16.72 -1.66
C LEU A 134 -4.85 17.10 -3.07
N ILE A 135 -4.90 16.17 -4.03
CA ILE A 135 -4.55 16.42 -5.44
C ILE A 135 -5.68 17.18 -6.16
N CYS A 136 -6.93 16.83 -5.90
CA CYS A 136 -8.10 17.36 -6.60
C CYS A 136 -8.54 18.75 -6.09
N VAL A 137 -8.30 19.09 -4.83
CA VAL A 137 -8.74 20.38 -4.25
C VAL A 137 -7.92 21.55 -4.82
N PRO A 138 -8.55 22.53 -5.52
CA PRO A 138 -7.87 23.63 -6.20
C PRO A 138 -7.06 24.55 -5.29
N ASN A 139 -7.48 24.76 -4.03
CA ASN A 139 -6.75 25.59 -3.07
C ASN A 139 -5.44 24.92 -2.60
N CYS A 140 -5.36 23.59 -2.57
CA CYS A 140 -4.10 22.86 -2.39
C CYS A 140 -3.27 22.84 -3.67
N ARG A 141 -3.95 22.79 -4.84
CA ARG A 141 -3.32 22.83 -6.16
C ARG A 141 -2.67 24.19 -6.48
N SER A 142 -3.25 25.32 -6.05
CA SER A 142 -2.62 26.65 -6.17
C SER A 142 -1.37 26.73 -5.29
N SER A 143 -1.45 26.25 -4.04
CA SER A 143 -0.29 26.18 -3.15
C SER A 143 0.85 25.28 -3.70
N ILE A 144 0.54 24.32 -4.56
CA ILE A 144 1.52 23.50 -5.29
C ILE A 144 1.99 24.19 -6.58
N ARG A 145 1.10 24.87 -7.32
CA ARG A 145 1.37 25.55 -8.60
C ARG A 145 2.16 26.86 -8.41
N ASP A 146 1.77 27.70 -7.45
CA ASP A 146 2.45 28.95 -7.09
C ASP A 146 3.90 28.65 -6.66
N TYR A 147 4.11 27.54 -5.96
CA TYR A 147 5.44 27.05 -5.54
C TYR A 147 6.31 26.49 -6.68
N ILE A 148 5.72 26.14 -7.83
CA ILE A 148 6.46 25.67 -9.02
C ILE A 148 6.86 26.88 -9.86
N GLY A 149 5.97 27.88 -10.00
CA GLY A 149 6.26 29.13 -10.71
C GLY A 149 7.38 29.97 -10.05
N GLU A 150 7.45 30.00 -8.72
CA GLU A 150 8.49 30.74 -7.98
C GLU A 150 9.91 30.16 -8.13
N TYR A 151 10.03 28.90 -8.56
CA TYR A 151 11.33 28.23 -8.73
C TYR A 151 11.93 28.44 -10.13
N GLU A 152 11.08 28.54 -11.16
CA GLU A 152 11.51 28.88 -12.53
C GLU A 152 12.05 30.31 -12.61
N SER A 153 11.56 31.24 -11.77
CA SER A 153 12.07 32.62 -11.70
C SER A 153 13.38 32.79 -10.93
N VAL A 154 13.82 31.78 -10.16
CA VAL A 154 15.07 31.83 -9.36
C VAL A 154 16.21 31.04 -10.03
N SER A 155 15.89 30.25 -11.06
CA SER A 155 16.84 29.41 -11.80
C SER A 155 17.08 29.82 -13.25
N GLY A 156 16.48 30.94 -13.68
CA GLY A 156 16.86 31.70 -14.88
C GLY A 156 17.62 32.96 -14.49
#